data_AF-A0A9D5NIW2-F1
#
_entry.id   AF-A0A9D5NIW2-F1
#
_cell.length_a   1.000
_cell.length_b   1.000
_cell.length_c   1.000
_cell.angle_alpha   90.00
_cell.angle_beta   90.00
_cell.angle_gamma   90.00
#
_symmetry.space_group_name_H-M   'P 1'
#
loop_
_entity.id
_entity.type
_entity.pdbx_description
1 polymer ?
#
loop_
_entity_poly.entity_id
_entity_poly.type
_entity_poly.pdbx_seq_one_letter_code
_entity_poly.pdbx_strand_id
1 'polypeptide(L)'
;MAENKENEKMSFEEYKARYTKPENGKLIKAGLVFLIGGIGVIIFTCLFLICLRVYEINDIAGYVMIGVSVIIFIFLFIVPVTRIHKMKYFITNVNDRTVRNAQKHNKQLREEIADKMIDYNAKVEGATWYNEKLVGELAIARVSNNDKQIKSLLGQIYDGDVKKQSRKLIRDHALKIGLVTMFSQSQFVDTAFVAVYELGLIKDLVYLYGFRPSDSKLMKIYLTVLTNSLTAYGISATSSNFVGGIANSISNAVSKVSALSSVISVVVSSTIQGVVNASLSVIIGLQTREYLLHEYHLQDVLDEIEFEQVDEKEMINEVKTEILKSAKPIGKKAKLVEA
;
A
#
# COMPACT_ATOMS: atom_id res chain seq x y z
N MET A 1 5.29 27.14 -34.25
CA MET A 1 4.03 27.18 -33.49
C MET A 1 3.97 25.91 -32.67
N ALA A 2 3.96 26.02 -31.35
CA ALA A 2 3.68 24.91 -30.44
C ALA A 2 2.27 25.15 -29.91
N GLU A 3 1.36 24.23 -30.17
CA GLU A 3 -0.07 24.38 -29.87
C GLU A 3 -0.41 23.60 -28.59
N ASN A 4 -1.30 24.17 -27.77
CA ASN A 4 -1.62 23.67 -26.43
C ASN A 4 -2.15 22.23 -26.45
N LYS A 5 -1.53 21.37 -25.64
CA LYS A 5 -2.11 20.07 -25.21
C LYS A 5 -2.52 20.12 -23.73
N GLU A 6 -3.32 21.12 -23.37
CA GLU A 6 -4.02 21.15 -22.08
C GLU A 6 -5.49 20.73 -22.29
N ASN A 7 -5.96 19.81 -21.44
CA ASN A 7 -7.38 19.43 -21.26
C ASN A 7 -8.10 18.68 -22.39
N GLU A 8 -7.46 17.66 -22.99
CA GLU A 8 -8.22 16.57 -23.62
C GLU A 8 -8.59 15.53 -22.54
N LYS A 9 -9.88 15.40 -22.18
CA LYS A 9 -10.34 14.47 -21.14
C LYS A 9 -10.04 13.03 -21.57
N MET A 10 -9.33 12.27 -20.74
CA MET A 10 -8.93 10.90 -21.07
C MET A 10 -10.16 9.98 -21.20
N SER A 11 -10.26 9.29 -22.34
CA SER A 11 -11.34 8.31 -22.55
C SER A 11 -11.18 7.09 -21.65
N PHE A 12 -12.28 6.40 -21.33
CA PHE A 12 -12.24 5.22 -20.46
C PHE A 12 -11.36 4.10 -21.03
N GLU A 13 -11.43 3.82 -22.34
CA GLU A 13 -10.62 2.78 -22.95
C GLU A 13 -9.12 3.15 -22.97
N GLU A 14 -8.77 4.44 -23.06
CA GLU A 14 -7.38 4.88 -22.87
C GLU A 14 -6.91 4.69 -21.42
N TYR A 15 -7.72 5.04 -20.43
CA TYR A 15 -7.42 4.77 -19.02
C TYR A 15 -7.20 3.28 -18.76
N LYS A 16 -8.10 2.44 -19.30
CA LYS A 16 -8.05 0.98 -19.21
C LYS A 16 -6.76 0.45 -19.84
N ALA A 17 -6.43 0.86 -21.06
CA ALA A 17 -5.21 0.44 -21.76
C ALA A 17 -3.91 0.89 -21.05
N ARG A 18 -3.88 2.06 -20.41
CA ARG A 18 -2.69 2.57 -19.69
C ARG A 18 -2.52 2.01 -18.28
N TYR A 19 -3.60 1.93 -17.50
CA TYR A 19 -3.54 1.83 -16.05
C TYR A 19 -4.15 0.56 -15.46
N THR A 20 -5.08 -0.10 -16.18
CA THR A 20 -5.65 -1.38 -15.73
C THR A 20 -4.79 -2.54 -16.19
N LYS A 21 -4.69 -3.57 -15.35
CA LYS A 21 -3.99 -4.82 -15.71
C LYS A 21 -4.79 -6.01 -15.20
N PRO A 22 -4.89 -7.10 -15.98
CA PRO A 22 -5.54 -8.32 -15.50
C PRO A 22 -4.74 -8.89 -14.32
N GLU A 23 -5.29 -8.76 -13.12
CA GLU A 23 -4.67 -9.21 -11.88
C GLU A 23 -5.48 -10.34 -11.24
N ASN A 24 -4.84 -11.47 -10.96
CA ASN A 24 -5.48 -12.60 -10.29
C ASN A 24 -5.61 -12.32 -8.77
N GLY A 25 -6.69 -11.64 -8.38
CA GLY A 25 -6.92 -11.24 -6.98
C GLY A 25 -6.92 -12.38 -5.96
N LYS A 26 -7.19 -13.64 -6.37
CA LYS A 26 -7.05 -14.81 -5.47
C LYS A 26 -5.57 -15.11 -5.19
N LEU A 27 -4.74 -15.14 -6.23
CA LEU A 27 -3.29 -15.36 -6.11
C LEU A 27 -2.62 -14.26 -5.28
N ILE A 28 -3.02 -13.00 -5.50
CA ILE A 28 -2.46 -11.85 -4.78
C ILE A 28 -2.78 -11.92 -3.29
N LYS A 29 -4.04 -12.24 -2.91
CA LYS A 29 -4.41 -12.42 -1.50
C LYS A 29 -3.70 -13.61 -0.85
N ALA A 30 -3.57 -14.73 -1.56
CA ALA A 30 -2.81 -15.89 -1.07
C ALA A 30 -1.32 -15.57 -0.86
N GLY A 31 -0.69 -14.91 -1.84
CA GLY A 31 0.70 -14.46 -1.74
C GLY A 31 0.91 -13.46 -0.61
N LEU A 32 -0.03 -12.53 -0.41
CA LEU A 32 0.02 -11.56 0.68
C LEU A 32 -0.06 -12.23 2.06
N VAL A 33 -0.96 -13.20 2.26
CA VAL A 33 -1.02 -14.01 3.49
C VAL A 33 0.26 -14.80 3.70
N PHE A 34 0.82 -15.40 2.65
CA PHE A 34 2.08 -16.14 2.71
C PHE A 34 3.26 -15.23 3.13
N LEU A 35 3.37 -14.03 2.58
CA LEU A 35 4.44 -13.08 2.92
C LEU A 35 4.32 -12.56 4.35
N ILE A 36 3.11 -12.26 4.83
CA ILE A 36 2.89 -11.91 6.24
C ILE A 36 3.31 -13.08 7.13
N GLY A 37 2.89 -14.32 6.79
CA GLY A 37 3.29 -15.53 7.51
C GLY A 37 4.81 -15.69 7.55
N GLY A 38 5.50 -15.51 6.43
CA GLY A 38 6.96 -15.57 6.34
C GLY A 38 7.68 -14.53 7.21
N ILE A 39 7.25 -13.26 7.16
CA ILE A 39 7.81 -12.21 8.02
C ILE A 39 7.55 -12.53 9.51
N GLY A 40 6.35 -13.01 9.85
CA GLY A 40 6.01 -13.44 11.21
C GLY A 40 6.87 -14.60 11.70
N VAL A 41 7.09 -15.62 10.86
CA VAL A 41 7.97 -16.76 11.18
C VAL A 41 9.42 -16.32 11.39
N ILE A 42 9.93 -15.39 10.58
CA ILE A 42 11.28 -14.82 10.77
C ILE A 42 11.39 -14.09 12.10
N ILE A 43 10.49 -13.15 12.40
CA ILE A 43 10.51 -12.38 13.66
C ILE A 43 10.38 -13.34 14.86
N PHE A 44 9.47 -14.32 14.80
CA PHE A 44 9.32 -15.34 15.84
C PHE A 44 10.60 -16.16 16.03
N THR A 45 11.24 -16.60 14.95
CA THR A 45 12.49 -17.38 15.00
C THR A 45 13.62 -16.57 15.62
N CYS A 46 13.77 -15.30 15.23
CA CYS A 46 14.77 -14.41 15.83
C CYS A 46 14.53 -14.20 17.34
N LEU A 47 13.29 -13.95 17.77
CA LEU A 47 12.93 -13.81 19.18
C LEU A 47 13.15 -15.10 19.97
N PHE A 48 12.80 -16.26 19.39
CA PHE A 48 13.04 -17.57 19.99
C PHE A 48 14.53 -17.86 20.21
N LEU A 49 15.38 -17.58 19.21
CA LEU A 49 16.82 -17.78 19.30
C LEU A 49 17.48 -16.80 20.30
N ILE A 50 16.94 -15.58 20.45
CA ILE A 50 17.33 -14.66 21.52
C ILE A 50 16.93 -15.23 22.89
N CYS A 51 15.73 -15.79 23.05
CA CYS A 51 15.29 -16.42 24.29
C CYS A 51 16.18 -17.60 24.68
N LEU A 52 16.52 -18.48 23.73
CA LEU A 52 17.42 -19.62 24.00
C LEU A 52 18.78 -19.16 24.53
N ARG A 53 19.41 -18.15 23.91
CA ARG A 53 20.70 -17.63 24.38
C ARG A 53 20.63 -17.01 25.78
N VAL A 54 19.50 -16.40 26.16
CA VAL A 54 19.33 -15.89 27.53
C VAL A 54 19.09 -17.03 28.51
N TYR A 55 18.32 -18.05 28.12
CA TYR A 55 18.08 -19.25 28.94
C TYR A 55 19.37 -20.05 29.21
N GLU A 56 20.27 -20.15 28.23
CA GLU A 56 21.61 -20.76 28.37
C GLU A 56 22.50 -20.02 29.38
N ILE A 57 22.30 -18.71 29.56
CA ILE A 57 23.04 -17.88 30.54
C ILE A 57 22.37 -17.97 31.92
N ASN A 58 21.03 -17.91 31.98
CA ASN A 58 20.25 -18.00 33.20
C ASN A 58 18.81 -18.47 32.89
N ASP A 59 18.40 -19.56 33.52
CA ASP A 59 17.11 -20.22 33.35
C ASP A 59 15.92 -19.30 33.72
N ILE A 60 15.99 -18.65 34.88
CA ILE A 60 14.96 -17.70 35.36
C ILE A 60 14.81 -16.53 34.39
N ALA A 61 15.93 -15.94 33.92
CA ALA A 61 15.92 -14.87 32.93
C ALA A 61 15.35 -15.33 31.59
N GLY A 62 15.63 -16.58 31.18
CA GLY A 62 15.06 -17.19 29.99
C GLY A 62 13.53 -17.28 30.04
N TYR A 63 12.95 -17.72 31.16
CA TYR A 63 11.49 -17.73 31.35
C TYR A 63 10.86 -16.33 31.27
N VAL A 64 11.50 -15.33 31.87
CA VAL A 64 11.06 -13.92 31.76
C VAL A 64 11.13 -13.43 30.31
N MET A 65 12.21 -13.76 29.59
CA MET A 65 12.39 -13.38 28.18
C MET A 65 11.35 -13.98 27.24
N ILE A 66 10.85 -15.20 27.51
CA ILE A 66 9.74 -15.79 26.74
C ILE A 66 8.49 -14.91 26.83
N GLY A 67 8.11 -14.49 28.06
CA GLY A 67 6.97 -13.61 28.28
C GLY A 67 7.13 -12.25 27.58
N VAL A 68 8.31 -11.64 27.70
CA VAL A 68 8.64 -10.38 27.01
C VAL A 68 8.59 -10.53 25.49
N SER A 69 9.10 -11.64 24.93
CA SER A 69 9.10 -11.89 23.49
C SER A 69 7.71 -12.07 22.90
N VAL A 70 6.78 -12.70 23.63
CA VAL A 70 5.37 -12.79 23.22
C VAL A 70 4.73 -11.40 23.15
N ILE A 71 4.98 -10.55 24.16
CA ILE A 71 4.49 -9.16 24.19
C ILE A 71 5.08 -8.37 23.00
N ILE A 72 6.39 -8.46 22.77
CA ILE A 72 7.08 -7.82 21.64
C ILE A 72 6.46 -8.27 20.30
N PHE A 73 6.25 -9.58 20.11
CA PHE A 73 5.66 -10.11 18.87
C PHE A 73 4.25 -9.56 18.62
N ILE A 74 3.41 -9.48 19.66
CA ILE A 74 2.06 -8.91 19.54
C ILE A 74 2.13 -7.43 19.16
N PHE A 75 2.89 -6.62 19.90
CA PHE A 75 2.91 -5.16 19.70
C PHE A 75 3.69 -4.70 18.46
N LEU A 76 4.73 -5.43 18.04
CA LEU A 76 5.62 -5.02 16.95
C LEU A 76 5.36 -5.73 15.62
N PHE A 77 4.66 -6.88 15.61
CA PHE A 77 4.26 -7.56 14.38
C PHE A 77 2.73 -7.59 14.20
N ILE A 78 1.98 -8.17 15.15
CA ILE A 78 0.53 -8.35 14.99
C ILE A 78 -0.22 -7.01 14.92
N VAL A 79 0.09 -6.06 15.81
CA VAL A 79 -0.58 -4.75 15.83
C VAL A 79 -0.30 -3.93 14.56
N PRO A 80 0.94 -3.76 14.07
CA PRO A 80 1.19 -3.05 12.80
C PRO A 80 0.52 -3.70 11.60
N VAL A 81 0.63 -5.02 11.45
CA VAL A 81 0.02 -5.75 10.32
C VAL A 81 -1.50 -5.60 10.34
N THR A 82 -2.15 -5.81 11.49
CA THR A 82 -3.62 -5.68 11.58
C THR A 82 -4.09 -4.23 11.40
N ARG A 83 -3.32 -3.23 11.85
CA ARG A 83 -3.61 -1.81 11.60
C ARG A 83 -3.54 -1.45 10.12
N ILE A 84 -2.52 -1.94 9.39
CA ILE A 84 -2.41 -1.74 7.94
C ILE A 84 -3.64 -2.34 7.24
N HIS A 85 -4.01 -3.59 7.52
CA HIS A 85 -5.08 -4.30 6.80
C HIS A 85 -6.50 -3.79 7.07
N LYS A 86 -6.73 -3.14 8.22
CA LYS A 86 -8.01 -2.50 8.54
C LYS A 86 -8.27 -1.22 7.75
N MET A 87 -7.25 -0.65 7.11
CA MET A 87 -7.39 0.55 6.28
C MET A 87 -7.94 0.20 4.90
N LYS A 88 -8.80 1.07 4.36
CA LYS A 88 -9.29 0.98 2.98
C LYS A 88 -8.19 1.42 1.99
N TYR A 89 -8.37 1.08 0.72
CA TYR A 89 -7.51 1.44 -0.41
C TYR A 89 -8.36 1.93 -1.58
N PHE A 90 -7.78 2.71 -2.50
CA PHE A 90 -8.47 3.18 -3.70
C PHE A 90 -8.61 2.07 -4.74
N ILE A 91 -9.79 1.98 -5.35
CA ILE A 91 -10.07 1.05 -6.45
C ILE A 91 -9.78 1.79 -7.75
N THR A 92 -8.63 1.50 -8.35
CA THR A 92 -8.14 2.13 -9.59
C THR A 92 -8.05 1.13 -10.76
N ASN A 93 -7.88 -0.15 -10.47
CA ASN A 93 -7.96 -1.22 -11.47
C ASN A 93 -9.44 -1.59 -11.69
N VAL A 94 -10.03 -1.13 -12.79
CA VAL A 94 -11.47 -1.22 -13.07
C VAL A 94 -11.76 -1.81 -14.46
N ASN A 95 -12.80 -2.63 -14.52
CA ASN A 95 -13.46 -3.02 -15.77
C ASN A 95 -14.76 -2.24 -15.93
N ASP A 96 -15.31 -2.23 -17.15
CA ASP A 96 -16.48 -1.46 -17.61
C ASP A 96 -17.68 -1.54 -16.63
N ARG A 97 -17.99 -2.75 -16.14
CA ARG A 97 -19.07 -3.04 -15.18
C ARG A 97 -18.80 -2.59 -13.73
N THR A 98 -17.59 -2.15 -13.42
CA THR A 98 -17.13 -1.86 -12.05
C THR A 98 -16.78 -0.39 -11.81
N VAL A 99 -16.67 0.43 -12.86
CA VAL A 99 -16.21 1.82 -12.78
C VAL A 99 -17.06 2.68 -11.83
N ARG A 100 -18.39 2.68 -12.00
CA ARG A 100 -19.30 3.48 -11.15
C ARG A 100 -19.19 3.09 -9.67
N ASN A 101 -19.00 1.80 -9.38
CA ASN A 101 -18.81 1.31 -8.00
C ASN A 101 -17.44 1.73 -7.44
N ALA A 102 -16.39 1.74 -8.26
CA ALA A 102 -15.07 2.23 -7.90
C ALA A 102 -15.05 3.74 -7.63
N GLN A 103 -15.63 4.57 -8.52
CA GLN A 103 -15.78 6.01 -8.32
C GLN A 103 -16.55 6.33 -7.01
N LYS A 104 -17.67 5.64 -6.76
CA LYS A 104 -18.45 5.80 -5.52
C LYS A 104 -17.64 5.41 -4.28
N HIS A 105 -16.94 4.28 -4.30
CA HIS A 105 -16.06 3.84 -3.20
C HIS A 105 -14.90 4.81 -2.98
N ASN A 106 -14.27 5.29 -4.05
CA ASN A 106 -13.15 6.22 -4.01
C ASN A 106 -13.57 7.58 -3.43
N LYS A 107 -14.76 8.10 -3.81
CA LYS A 107 -15.35 9.28 -3.18
C LYS A 107 -15.57 9.09 -1.68
N GLN A 108 -16.20 7.98 -1.29
CA GLN A 108 -16.40 7.65 0.13
C GLN A 108 -15.07 7.51 0.89
N LEU A 109 -14.01 7.03 0.23
CA LEU A 109 -12.68 6.95 0.82
C LEU A 109 -12.01 8.32 0.97
N ARG A 110 -12.13 9.23 0.01
CA ARG A 110 -11.66 10.63 0.16
C ARG A 110 -12.36 11.33 1.33
N GLU A 111 -13.67 11.16 1.44
CA GLU A 111 -14.46 11.67 2.57
C GLU A 111 -13.96 11.10 3.90
N GLU A 112 -13.74 9.78 4.00
CA GLU A 112 -13.21 9.12 5.20
C GLU A 112 -11.76 9.56 5.53
N ILE A 113 -10.92 9.83 4.53
CA ILE A 113 -9.57 10.38 4.72
C ILE A 113 -9.66 11.80 5.31
N ALA A 114 -10.53 12.64 4.75
CA ALA A 114 -10.76 13.99 5.27
C ALA A 114 -11.25 13.94 6.72
N ASP A 115 -12.25 13.09 7.02
CA ASP A 115 -12.76 12.88 8.37
C ASP A 115 -11.65 12.45 9.35
N LYS A 116 -10.74 11.54 8.94
CA LYS A 116 -9.59 11.12 9.76
C LYS A 116 -8.56 12.25 9.99
N MET A 117 -8.26 13.05 8.98
CA MET A 117 -7.32 14.18 9.12
C MET A 117 -7.88 15.27 10.06
N ILE A 118 -9.19 15.55 9.96
CA ILE A 118 -9.91 16.46 10.85
C ILE A 118 -9.94 15.90 12.28
N ASP A 119 -10.31 14.64 12.45
CA ASP A 119 -10.39 13.98 13.76
C ASP A 119 -9.03 13.91 14.47
N TYR A 120 -7.95 13.67 13.70
CA TYR A 120 -6.58 13.67 14.21
C TYR A 120 -6.17 15.06 14.72
N ASN A 121 -6.35 16.12 13.93
CA ASN A 121 -6.02 17.48 14.35
C ASN A 121 -6.90 17.99 15.51
N ALA A 122 -8.14 17.50 15.64
CA ALA A 122 -9.03 17.88 16.73
C ALA A 122 -8.72 17.16 18.06
N LYS A 123 -8.25 15.89 18.02
CA LYS A 123 -8.04 15.06 19.22
C LYS A 123 -6.61 15.03 19.73
N VAL A 124 -5.62 15.36 18.90
CA VAL A 124 -4.20 15.29 19.27
C VAL A 124 -3.69 16.70 19.56
N GLU A 125 -3.53 17.04 20.83
CA GLU A 125 -2.90 18.29 21.24
C GLU A 125 -1.50 18.43 20.61
N GLY A 126 -1.26 19.54 19.92
CA GLY A 126 -0.01 19.75 19.19
C GLY A 126 0.15 18.86 17.94
N ALA A 127 -0.95 18.51 17.25
CA ALA A 127 -0.93 17.79 15.98
C ALA A 127 -0.06 18.48 14.90
N THR A 128 1.17 18.01 14.72
CA THR A 128 2.13 18.59 13.75
C THR A 128 2.09 17.98 12.35
N TRP A 129 1.18 17.05 12.08
CA TRP A 129 1.20 16.28 10.82
C TRP A 129 0.60 17.02 9.62
N TYR A 130 -0.41 17.85 9.86
CA TYR A 130 -1.17 18.56 8.83
C TYR A 130 -1.33 20.03 9.26
N ASN A 131 -1.26 20.96 8.31
CA ASN A 131 -1.45 22.38 8.56
C ASN A 131 -2.89 22.65 9.05
N GLU A 132 -3.02 23.22 10.25
CA GLU A 132 -4.31 23.52 10.88
C GLU A 132 -5.25 24.34 10.00
N LYS A 133 -4.72 25.28 9.20
CA LYS A 133 -5.52 26.08 8.27
C LYS A 133 -6.10 25.23 7.14
N LEU A 134 -5.29 24.38 6.51
CA LEU A 134 -5.75 23.49 5.44
C LEU A 134 -6.77 22.47 5.97
N VAL A 135 -6.58 21.95 7.18
CA VAL A 135 -7.54 21.04 7.81
C VAL A 135 -8.83 21.75 8.24
N GLY A 136 -8.76 23.01 8.67
CA GLY A 136 -9.94 23.85 8.93
C GLY A 136 -10.75 24.12 7.66
N GLU A 137 -10.08 24.48 6.56
CA GLU A 137 -10.71 24.61 5.24
C GLU A 137 -11.30 23.26 4.75
N LEU A 138 -10.63 22.14 5.04
CA LEU A 138 -11.10 20.79 4.71
C LEU A 138 -12.37 20.43 5.50
N ALA A 139 -12.47 20.81 6.77
CA ALA A 139 -13.67 20.63 7.59
C ALA A 139 -14.87 21.42 7.04
N ILE A 140 -14.64 22.67 6.60
CA ILE A 140 -15.68 23.49 5.94
C ILE A 140 -16.15 22.83 4.63
N ALA A 141 -15.21 22.39 3.79
CA ALA A 141 -15.52 21.69 2.54
C ALA A 141 -16.28 20.37 2.78
N ARG A 142 -15.94 19.65 3.85
CA ARG A 142 -16.58 18.40 4.28
C ARG A 142 -18.02 18.61 4.72
N VAL A 143 -18.28 19.58 5.59
CA VAL A 143 -19.64 19.95 6.03
C VAL A 143 -20.49 20.47 4.86
N SER A 144 -19.87 21.22 3.95
CA SER A 144 -20.53 21.74 2.74
C SER A 144 -20.72 20.69 1.62
N ASN A 145 -20.27 19.45 1.83
CA ASN A 145 -20.32 18.34 0.88
C ASN A 145 -19.71 18.66 -0.51
N ASN A 146 -18.68 19.51 -0.53
CA ASN A 146 -18.06 20.02 -1.75
C ASN A 146 -16.87 19.14 -2.17
N ASP A 147 -17.14 18.02 -2.84
CA ASP A 147 -16.12 17.03 -3.27
C ASP A 147 -14.96 17.67 -4.09
N LYS A 148 -15.24 18.66 -4.94
CA LYS A 148 -14.18 19.38 -5.70
C LYS A 148 -13.22 20.12 -4.78
N GLN A 149 -13.74 20.78 -3.74
CA GLN A 149 -12.93 21.48 -2.75
C GLN A 149 -12.18 20.51 -1.84
N ILE A 150 -12.82 19.39 -1.44
CA ILE A 150 -12.15 18.30 -0.70
C ILE A 150 -10.95 17.77 -1.48
N LYS A 151 -11.10 17.46 -2.77
CA LYS A 151 -9.99 17.04 -3.65
C LYS A 151 -8.85 18.06 -3.71
N SER A 152 -9.18 19.33 -3.94
CA SER A 152 -8.18 20.41 -4.03
C SER A 152 -7.39 20.58 -2.73
N LEU A 153 -8.07 20.53 -1.58
CA LEU A 153 -7.44 20.65 -0.26
C LEU A 153 -6.63 19.40 0.11
N LEU A 154 -7.13 18.19 -0.15
CA LEU A 154 -6.36 16.97 0.01
C LEU A 154 -5.10 16.97 -0.87
N GLY A 155 -5.19 17.43 -2.12
CA GLY A 155 -4.03 17.62 -2.99
C GLY A 155 -2.98 18.55 -2.38
N GLN A 156 -3.39 19.72 -1.86
CA GLN A 156 -2.48 20.65 -1.17
C GLN A 156 -1.84 20.04 0.10
N ILE A 157 -2.62 19.32 0.91
CA ILE A 157 -2.12 18.61 2.10
C ILE A 157 -1.13 17.50 1.69
N TYR A 158 -1.37 16.80 0.57
CA TYR A 158 -0.47 15.77 0.06
C TYR A 158 0.85 16.34 -0.46
N ASP A 159 0.81 17.42 -1.23
CA ASP A 159 2.02 18.02 -1.81
C ASP A 159 2.84 18.87 -0.82
N GLY A 160 2.19 19.41 0.22
CA GLY A 160 2.84 20.13 1.31
C GLY A 160 3.20 19.22 2.48
N ASP A 161 2.27 19.09 3.43
CA ASP A 161 2.55 18.55 4.75
C ASP A 161 2.87 17.06 4.74
N VAL A 162 2.05 16.24 4.08
CA VAL A 162 2.27 14.78 4.02
C VAL A 162 3.58 14.45 3.30
N LYS A 163 3.95 15.19 2.24
CA LYS A 163 5.25 15.05 1.56
C LYS A 163 6.42 15.37 2.48
N LYS A 164 6.29 16.39 3.33
CA LYS A 164 7.30 16.75 4.35
C LYS A 164 7.38 15.71 5.47
N GLN A 165 6.25 15.30 6.03
CA GLN A 165 6.19 14.35 7.15
C GLN A 165 6.57 12.93 6.73
N SER A 166 6.16 12.47 5.54
CA SER A 166 6.59 11.16 5.02
C SER A 166 8.10 11.08 4.83
N ARG A 167 8.74 12.14 4.29
CA ARG A 167 10.22 12.22 4.22
C ARG A 167 10.87 12.15 5.61
N LYS A 168 10.29 12.80 6.62
CA LYS A 168 10.76 12.72 8.00
C LYS A 168 10.62 11.30 8.57
N LEU A 169 9.44 10.69 8.48
CA LEU A 169 9.19 9.31 8.95
C LEU A 169 10.15 8.29 8.32
N ILE A 170 10.39 8.39 7.00
CA ILE A 170 11.33 7.52 6.27
C ILE A 170 12.76 7.71 6.79
N ARG A 171 13.21 8.96 6.95
CA ARG A 171 14.54 9.27 7.49
C ARG A 171 14.70 8.76 8.92
N ASP A 172 13.72 9.01 9.78
CA ASP A 172 13.77 8.65 11.21
C ASP A 172 13.78 7.13 11.40
N HIS A 173 13.05 6.36 10.59
CA HIS A 173 13.09 4.90 10.62
C HIS A 173 14.41 4.34 10.07
N ALA A 174 14.88 4.85 8.93
CA ALA A 174 16.14 4.43 8.33
C ALA A 174 17.34 4.70 9.27
N LEU A 175 17.36 5.85 9.95
CA LEU A 175 18.38 6.17 10.94
C LEU A 175 18.32 5.22 12.15
N LYS A 176 17.13 4.90 12.68
CA LYS A 176 16.98 3.95 13.80
C LYS A 176 17.48 2.56 13.42
N ILE A 177 17.08 2.04 12.26
CA ILE A 177 17.54 0.74 11.74
C ILE A 177 19.06 0.74 11.56
N GLY A 178 19.61 1.76 10.89
CA GLY A 178 21.04 1.84 10.60
C GLY A 178 21.88 1.94 11.87
N LEU A 179 21.47 2.75 12.85
CA LEU A 179 22.15 2.84 14.14
C LEU A 179 22.09 1.53 14.93
N VAL A 180 20.92 0.90 15.04
CA VAL A 180 20.79 -0.37 15.78
C VAL A 180 21.64 -1.46 15.13
N THR A 181 21.55 -1.65 13.81
CA THR A 181 22.29 -2.71 13.11
C THR A 181 23.79 -2.44 12.94
N MET A 182 24.24 -1.19 13.12
CA MET A 182 25.67 -0.85 13.24
C MET A 182 26.26 -1.27 14.59
N PHE A 183 25.50 -1.14 15.68
CA PHE A 183 25.95 -1.48 17.04
C PHE A 183 25.63 -2.91 17.48
N SER A 184 24.67 -3.55 16.81
CA SER A 184 24.29 -4.93 17.05
C SER A 184 25.43 -5.90 16.72
N GLN A 185 25.56 -6.94 17.54
CA GLN A 185 26.53 -8.02 17.36
C GLN A 185 25.82 -9.33 16.97
N SER A 186 24.55 -9.26 16.54
CA SER A 186 23.73 -10.44 16.28
C SER A 186 22.85 -10.26 15.04
N GLN A 187 23.08 -11.09 14.03
CA GLN A 187 22.28 -11.16 12.81
C GLN A 187 20.79 -11.44 13.11
N PHE A 188 20.47 -12.17 14.20
CA PHE A 188 19.08 -12.38 14.62
C PHE A 188 18.42 -11.09 15.12
N VAL A 189 19.18 -10.26 15.85
CA VAL A 189 18.72 -8.93 16.27
C VAL A 189 18.53 -8.04 15.05
N ASP A 190 19.50 -8.00 14.14
CA ASP A 190 19.44 -7.18 12.91
C ASP A 190 18.21 -7.51 12.07
N THR A 191 17.99 -8.81 11.84
CA THR A 191 16.86 -9.34 11.08
C THR A 191 15.52 -8.95 11.70
N ALA A 192 15.37 -9.13 13.02
CA ALA A 192 14.16 -8.77 13.73
C ALA A 192 13.91 -7.25 13.71
N PHE A 193 14.96 -6.44 13.91
CA PHE A 193 14.85 -4.99 13.90
C PHE A 193 14.50 -4.44 12.51
N VAL A 194 15.13 -4.93 11.44
CA VAL A 194 14.78 -4.57 10.06
C VAL A 194 13.31 -4.89 9.78
N ALA A 195 12.87 -6.13 10.01
CA ALA A 195 11.50 -6.56 9.77
C ALA A 195 10.47 -5.69 10.54
N VAL A 196 10.72 -5.47 11.84
CA VAL A 196 9.82 -4.69 12.72
C VAL A 196 9.75 -3.22 12.34
N TYR A 197 10.89 -2.56 12.14
CA TYR A 197 10.90 -1.12 11.86
C TYR A 197 10.45 -0.80 10.44
N GLU A 198 10.65 -1.69 9.46
CA GLU A 198 10.07 -1.53 8.13
C GLU A 198 8.54 -1.69 8.14
N LEU A 199 8.00 -2.69 8.88
CA LEU A 199 6.56 -2.79 9.11
C LEU A 199 6.00 -1.56 9.86
N GLY A 200 6.75 -1.04 10.83
CA GLY A 200 6.44 0.21 11.54
C GLY A 200 6.36 1.41 10.60
N LEU A 201 7.36 1.58 9.74
CA LEU A 201 7.41 2.63 8.72
C LEU A 201 6.22 2.54 7.75
N ILE A 202 5.89 1.34 7.25
CA ILE A 202 4.74 1.13 6.37
C ILE A 202 3.44 1.50 7.09
N LYS A 203 3.27 1.08 8.36
CA LYS A 203 2.11 1.43 9.19
C LYS A 203 2.00 2.95 9.40
N ASP A 204 3.10 3.64 9.69
CA ASP A 204 3.11 5.10 9.89
C ASP A 204 2.80 5.87 8.60
N LEU A 205 3.34 5.44 7.45
CA LEU A 205 3.00 6.02 6.15
C LEU A 205 1.51 5.79 5.80
N VAL A 206 1.00 4.57 5.96
CA VAL A 206 -0.43 4.26 5.75
C VAL A 206 -1.35 5.09 6.65
N TYR A 207 -0.92 5.38 7.88
CA TYR A 207 -1.70 6.21 8.80
C TYR A 207 -1.63 7.70 8.43
N LEU A 208 -0.45 8.22 8.08
CA LEU A 208 -0.25 9.60 7.63
C LEU A 208 -1.03 9.92 6.35
N TYR A 209 -1.13 8.98 5.41
CA TYR A 209 -1.90 9.13 4.17
C TYR A 209 -3.40 8.84 4.36
N GLY A 210 -3.83 8.18 5.44
CA GLY A 210 -5.24 7.88 5.72
C GLY A 210 -5.83 6.66 4.99
N PHE A 211 -5.08 6.05 4.06
CA PHE A 211 -5.42 4.84 3.31
C PHE A 211 -4.20 3.93 3.10
N ARG A 212 -4.42 2.65 2.75
CA ARG A 212 -3.35 1.68 2.42
C ARG A 212 -3.19 1.52 0.90
N PRO A 213 -2.03 1.07 0.40
CA PRO A 213 -1.89 0.62 -0.99
C PRO A 213 -2.78 -0.58 -1.28
N SER A 214 -3.22 -0.76 -2.53
CA SER A 214 -3.93 -1.97 -2.96
C SER A 214 -3.16 -3.26 -2.67
N ASP A 215 -3.86 -4.39 -2.54
CA ASP A 215 -3.26 -5.70 -2.19
C ASP A 215 -2.06 -6.05 -3.10
N SER A 216 -2.14 -5.73 -4.39
CA SER A 216 -1.11 -5.96 -5.41
C SER A 216 0.17 -5.17 -5.17
N LYS A 217 0.05 -3.96 -4.60
CA LYS A 217 1.16 -3.07 -4.23
C LYS A 217 1.70 -3.44 -2.84
N LEU A 218 0.80 -3.74 -1.89
CA LEU A 218 1.17 -4.14 -0.54
C LEU A 218 1.92 -5.48 -0.51
N MET A 219 1.53 -6.44 -1.36
CA MET A 219 2.28 -7.68 -1.59
C MET A 219 3.72 -7.41 -2.03
N LYS A 220 3.95 -6.44 -2.94
CA LYS A 220 5.30 -6.05 -3.37
C LYS A 220 6.11 -5.40 -2.25
N ILE A 221 5.48 -4.57 -1.43
CA ILE A 221 6.12 -3.95 -0.26
C ILE A 221 6.56 -5.03 0.74
N TYR A 222 5.67 -5.96 1.13
CA TYR A 222 6.02 -7.04 2.07
C TYR A 222 7.06 -8.00 1.51
N LEU A 223 7.10 -8.19 0.19
CA LEU A 223 8.14 -8.96 -0.47
C LEU A 223 9.51 -8.26 -0.38
N THR A 224 9.56 -6.93 -0.47
CA THR A 224 10.76 -6.15 -0.17
C THR A 224 11.15 -6.29 1.31
N VAL A 225 10.22 -6.16 2.27
CA VAL A 225 10.49 -6.32 3.72
C VAL A 225 11.10 -7.69 4.01
N LEU A 226 10.51 -8.76 3.46
CA LEU A 226 11.01 -10.13 3.60
C LEU A 226 12.43 -10.27 3.05
N THR A 227 12.70 -9.69 1.87
CA THR A 227 14.02 -9.70 1.22
C THR A 227 15.07 -8.92 2.03
N ASN A 228 14.72 -7.75 2.54
CA ASN A 228 15.60 -6.91 3.36
C ASN A 228 15.95 -7.62 4.68
N SER A 229 14.96 -8.23 5.33
CA SER A 229 15.15 -9.00 6.56
C SER A 229 16.10 -10.19 6.34
N LEU A 230 15.90 -10.96 5.26
CA LEU A 230 16.81 -12.06 4.89
C LEU A 230 18.21 -11.57 4.52
N THR A 231 18.32 -10.40 3.89
CA THR A 231 19.62 -9.76 3.59
C THR A 231 20.36 -9.36 4.86
N ALA A 232 19.65 -8.80 5.85
CA ALA A 232 20.19 -8.46 7.16
C ALA A 232 20.64 -9.69 7.96
N TYR A 233 20.02 -10.86 7.73
CA TYR A 233 20.46 -12.14 8.26
C TYR A 233 21.76 -12.67 7.60
N GLY A 234 22.13 -12.14 6.43
CA GLY A 234 23.27 -12.58 5.63
C GLY A 234 22.92 -13.50 4.44
N ILE A 235 21.63 -13.77 4.18
CA ILE A 235 21.19 -14.47 2.97
C ILE A 235 21.12 -13.45 1.83
N SER A 236 22.13 -13.44 0.96
CA SER A 236 22.17 -12.52 -0.18
C SER A 236 21.05 -12.83 -1.18
N ALA A 237 20.44 -11.78 -1.74
CA ALA A 237 19.34 -11.90 -2.70
C ALA A 237 19.66 -12.78 -3.93
N THR A 238 20.94 -12.88 -4.28
CA THR A 238 21.49 -13.69 -5.39
C THR A 238 21.44 -15.20 -5.11
N SER A 239 21.36 -15.63 -3.85
CA SER A 239 21.48 -17.04 -3.45
C SER A 239 20.21 -17.88 -3.62
N SER A 240 19.08 -17.29 -3.99
CA SER A 240 17.86 -18.04 -4.31
C SER A 240 17.19 -17.55 -5.60
N ASN A 241 16.84 -18.49 -6.48
CA ASN A 241 16.16 -18.20 -7.75
C ASN A 241 14.82 -17.47 -7.57
N PHE A 242 14.17 -17.66 -6.42
CA PHE A 242 12.96 -16.94 -6.02
C PHE A 242 13.24 -15.46 -5.76
N VAL A 243 14.20 -15.13 -4.88
CA VAL A 243 14.52 -13.74 -4.54
C VAL A 243 15.22 -13.02 -5.70
N GLY A 244 16.05 -13.69 -6.50
CA GLY A 244 16.73 -13.08 -7.66
C GLY A 244 15.75 -12.57 -8.74
N GLY A 245 14.76 -13.38 -9.14
CA GLY A 245 13.75 -12.94 -10.12
C GLY A 245 12.85 -11.80 -9.61
N ILE A 246 12.63 -11.79 -8.30
CA ILE A 246 11.85 -10.77 -7.58
C ILE A 246 12.65 -9.46 -7.44
N ALA A 247 13.91 -9.54 -7.03
CA ALA A 247 14.83 -8.41 -6.93
C ALA A 247 15.03 -7.73 -8.28
N ASN A 248 15.12 -8.50 -9.38
CA ASN A 248 15.15 -7.95 -10.73
C ASN A 248 13.84 -7.23 -11.12
N SER A 249 12.69 -7.73 -10.67
CA SER A 249 11.38 -7.10 -10.91
C SER A 249 11.18 -5.83 -10.08
N ILE A 250 11.71 -5.78 -8.86
CA ILE A 250 11.74 -4.59 -7.99
C ILE A 250 12.75 -3.57 -8.56
N SER A 251 13.96 -4.02 -8.91
CA SER A 251 15.02 -3.21 -9.54
C SER A 251 14.51 -2.55 -10.82
N ASN A 252 13.82 -3.26 -11.71
CA ASN A 252 13.24 -2.68 -12.93
C ASN A 252 12.06 -1.71 -12.70
N ALA A 253 11.45 -1.70 -11.51
CA ALA A 253 10.45 -0.72 -11.12
C ALA A 253 11.09 0.50 -10.42
N VAL A 254 12.16 0.29 -9.65
CA VAL A 254 12.90 1.31 -8.90
C VAL A 254 13.94 2.04 -9.77
N SER A 255 14.47 1.41 -10.82
CA SER A 255 15.44 2.00 -11.76
C SER A 255 14.90 3.19 -12.54
N LYS A 256 13.58 3.37 -12.59
CA LYS A 256 12.91 4.58 -13.11
C LYS A 256 13.02 5.79 -12.18
N VAL A 257 13.49 5.61 -10.94
CA VAL A 257 13.87 6.66 -9.99
C VAL A 257 15.38 6.57 -9.80
N SER A 258 16.14 7.22 -10.68
CA SER A 258 17.56 6.91 -10.99
C SER A 258 18.59 7.24 -9.90
N ALA A 259 18.20 7.41 -8.63
CA ALA A 259 19.04 7.92 -7.56
C ALA A 259 19.37 6.90 -6.44
N LEU A 260 18.81 5.68 -6.47
CA LEU A 260 18.81 4.75 -5.32
C LEU A 260 19.28 3.31 -5.61
N SER A 261 19.71 2.99 -6.83
CA SER A 261 20.10 1.62 -7.23
C SER A 261 21.53 1.20 -6.85
N SER A 262 22.36 2.11 -6.34
CA SER A 262 23.82 1.95 -6.26
C SER A 262 24.38 1.23 -5.02
N VAL A 263 23.54 0.76 -4.09
CA VAL A 263 23.98 0.28 -2.75
C VAL A 263 24.03 -1.25 -2.62
N ILE A 264 23.72 -2.01 -3.68
CA ILE A 264 23.41 -3.46 -3.58
C ILE A 264 24.66 -4.38 -3.57
N SER A 265 25.89 -3.87 -3.66
CA SER A 265 27.07 -4.75 -3.89
C SER A 265 28.41 -4.35 -3.21
N VAL A 266 28.50 -4.37 -1.88
CA VAL A 266 29.80 -4.44 -1.13
C VAL A 266 29.69 -5.26 0.16
N VAL A 267 30.76 -5.97 0.51
CA VAL A 267 30.95 -6.85 1.68
C VAL A 267 32.36 -6.60 2.25
N VAL A 268 32.61 -6.42 3.56
CA VAL A 268 31.72 -6.26 4.72
C VAL A 268 32.42 -5.46 5.83
N SER A 269 31.65 -4.70 6.63
CA SER A 269 31.97 -4.30 8.01
C SER A 269 30.66 -3.89 8.71
N SER A 270 30.59 -3.88 10.05
CA SER A 270 29.34 -3.55 10.77
C SER A 270 28.83 -2.13 10.45
N THR A 271 29.73 -1.16 10.29
CA THR A 271 29.40 0.19 9.82
C THR A 271 28.77 0.18 8.43
N ILE A 272 29.23 -0.68 7.52
CA ILE A 272 28.64 -0.83 6.18
C ILE A 272 27.27 -1.50 6.26
N GLN A 273 27.09 -2.49 7.13
CA GLN A 273 25.80 -3.17 7.34
C GLN A 273 24.71 -2.22 7.84
N GLY A 274 25.05 -1.30 8.76
CA GLY A 274 24.15 -0.23 9.19
C GLY A 274 23.72 0.70 8.05
N VAL A 275 24.65 1.08 7.17
CA VAL A 275 24.34 1.90 5.97
C VAL A 275 23.43 1.15 5.00
N VAL A 276 23.71 -0.13 4.73
CA VAL A 276 22.88 -0.98 3.83
C VAL A 276 21.45 -1.09 4.35
N ASN A 277 21.26 -1.44 5.62
CA ASN A 277 19.93 -1.60 6.21
C ASN A 277 19.15 -0.27 6.25
N ALA A 278 19.83 0.85 6.51
CA ALA A 278 19.22 2.18 6.40
C ALA A 278 18.77 2.49 4.95
N SER A 279 19.62 2.23 3.95
CA SER A 279 19.29 2.45 2.54
C SER A 279 18.13 1.60 2.05
N LEU A 280 18.09 0.32 2.44
CA LEU A 280 17.00 -0.61 2.14
C LEU A 280 15.66 -0.14 2.75
N SER A 281 15.69 0.39 3.98
CA SER A 281 14.51 1.00 4.61
C SER A 281 14.05 2.27 3.90
N VAL A 282 14.97 3.12 3.43
CA VAL A 282 14.63 4.30 2.60
C VAL A 282 13.93 3.87 1.30
N ILE A 283 14.40 2.80 0.65
CA ILE A 283 13.78 2.27 -0.57
C ILE A 283 12.34 1.82 -0.30
N ILE A 284 12.08 1.06 0.77
CA ILE A 284 10.72 0.64 1.16
C ILE A 284 9.84 1.85 1.47
N GLY A 285 10.36 2.82 2.21
CA GLY A 285 9.64 4.05 2.54
C GLY A 285 9.20 4.83 1.31
N LEU A 286 10.13 5.02 0.35
CA LEU A 286 9.85 5.71 -0.91
C LEU A 286 8.93 4.90 -1.82
N GLN A 287 9.11 3.58 -1.94
CA GLN A 287 8.22 2.68 -2.68
C GLN A 287 6.78 2.73 -2.14
N THR A 288 6.63 2.73 -0.80
CA THR A 288 5.32 2.82 -0.13
C THR A 288 4.66 4.16 -0.41
N ARG A 289 5.39 5.27 -0.22
CA ARG A 289 4.94 6.63 -0.56
C ARG A 289 4.51 6.74 -2.01
N GLU A 290 5.29 6.20 -2.95
CA GLU A 290 5.02 6.29 -4.38
C GLU A 290 3.76 5.52 -4.77
N TYR A 291 3.54 4.34 -4.20
CA TYR A 291 2.31 3.57 -4.43
C TYR A 291 1.07 4.27 -3.87
N LEU A 292 1.17 4.92 -2.71
CA LEU A 292 0.08 5.73 -2.15
C LEU A 292 -0.27 6.91 -3.05
N LEU A 293 0.72 7.74 -3.42
CA LEU A 293 0.52 8.91 -4.29
C LEU A 293 0.00 8.53 -5.69
N HIS A 294 0.53 7.46 -6.27
CA HIS A 294 0.09 6.95 -7.57
C HIS A 294 -1.37 6.45 -7.53
N GLU A 295 -1.80 5.79 -6.45
CA GLU A 295 -3.19 5.33 -6.32
C GLU A 295 -4.16 6.49 -6.04
N TYR A 296 -3.74 7.52 -5.31
CA TYR A 296 -4.51 8.76 -5.16
C TYR A 296 -4.68 9.48 -6.52
N HIS A 297 -3.58 9.71 -7.24
CA HIS A 297 -3.65 10.36 -8.55
C HIS A 297 -4.47 9.57 -9.58
N LEU A 298 -4.34 8.24 -9.63
CA LEU A 298 -5.17 7.40 -10.50
C LEU A 298 -6.66 7.45 -10.16
N GLN A 299 -7.01 7.69 -8.90
CA GLN A 299 -8.38 7.92 -8.45
C GLN A 299 -8.90 9.29 -8.93
N ASP A 300 -8.06 10.33 -8.99
CA ASP A 300 -8.50 11.63 -9.51
C ASP A 300 -8.74 11.55 -11.02
N VAL A 301 -7.81 10.96 -11.78
CA VAL A 301 -7.98 10.70 -13.22
C VAL A 301 -9.24 9.85 -13.50
N LEU A 302 -9.52 8.83 -12.69
CA LEU A 302 -10.71 7.98 -12.86
C LEU A 302 -12.04 8.72 -12.64
N ASP A 303 -12.04 9.77 -11.82
CA ASP A 303 -13.22 10.59 -11.56
C ASP A 303 -13.46 11.68 -12.63
N GLU A 304 -12.45 11.99 -13.46
CA GLU A 304 -12.54 12.94 -14.58
C GLU A 304 -13.09 12.30 -15.86
N ILE A 305 -13.21 10.97 -15.89
CA ILE A 305 -13.77 10.20 -17.01
C ILE A 305 -15.29 10.38 -17.02
N GLU A 306 -15.76 11.34 -17.82
CA GLU A 306 -17.16 11.46 -18.20
C GLU A 306 -17.55 10.33 -19.14
N PHE A 307 -18.53 9.52 -18.72
CA PHE A 307 -19.17 8.53 -19.58
C PHE A 307 -20.41 9.15 -20.21
N GLU A 308 -20.51 9.04 -21.53
CA GLU A 308 -21.79 9.19 -22.23
C GLU A 308 -22.81 8.20 -21.64
N GLN A 309 -24.06 8.66 -21.44
CA GLN A 309 -25.03 7.93 -20.64
C GLN A 309 -25.57 6.69 -21.36
N VAL A 310 -24.88 5.56 -21.19
CA VAL A 310 -25.55 4.26 -21.32
C VAL A 310 -26.21 3.97 -19.96
N ASP A 311 -27.53 4.18 -19.88
CA ASP A 311 -28.30 3.68 -18.75
C ASP A 311 -28.39 2.15 -18.88
N GLU A 312 -27.78 1.45 -17.92
CA GLU A 312 -27.79 0.00 -17.83
C GLU A 312 -29.23 -0.54 -17.78
N LYS A 313 -30.20 0.25 -17.29
CA LYS A 313 -31.63 -0.09 -17.34
C LYS A 313 -32.22 -0.01 -18.75
N GLU A 314 -31.73 0.90 -19.59
CA GLU A 314 -32.22 1.08 -20.96
C GLU A 314 -31.75 -0.08 -21.84
N MET A 315 -30.45 -0.42 -21.81
CA MET A 315 -29.95 -1.64 -22.48
C MET A 315 -30.63 -2.93 -21.96
N ILE A 316 -30.85 -3.06 -20.65
CA ILE A 316 -31.58 -4.23 -20.09
C ILE A 316 -33.03 -4.27 -20.60
N ASN A 317 -33.68 -3.11 -20.73
CA ASN A 317 -35.04 -3.04 -21.28
C ASN A 317 -35.07 -3.31 -22.79
N GLU A 318 -34.14 -2.78 -23.57
CA GLU A 318 -34.01 -3.04 -25.01
C GLU A 318 -33.84 -4.54 -25.28
N VAL A 319 -32.82 -5.16 -24.67
CA VAL A 319 -32.56 -6.61 -24.77
C VAL A 319 -33.79 -7.43 -24.34
N LYS A 320 -34.49 -7.01 -23.27
CA LYS A 320 -35.74 -7.65 -22.84
C LYS A 320 -36.86 -7.49 -23.86
N THR A 321 -37.01 -6.33 -24.51
CA THR A 321 -37.98 -6.16 -25.62
C THR A 321 -37.61 -6.94 -26.87
N GLU A 322 -36.33 -7.09 -27.21
CA GLU A 322 -35.90 -7.89 -28.36
C GLU A 322 -36.12 -9.39 -28.14
N ILE A 323 -35.83 -9.89 -26.94
CA ILE A 323 -36.17 -11.27 -26.52
C ILE A 323 -37.69 -11.49 -26.58
N LEU A 324 -38.50 -10.54 -26.12
CA LEU A 324 -39.96 -10.64 -26.19
C LEU A 324 -40.52 -10.52 -27.63
N LYS A 325 -39.89 -9.72 -28.50
CA LYS A 325 -40.24 -9.63 -29.93
C LYS A 325 -39.88 -10.90 -30.69
N SER A 326 -38.73 -11.50 -30.42
CA SER A 326 -38.28 -12.76 -31.05
C SER A 326 -39.01 -14.00 -30.52
N ALA A 327 -39.52 -13.98 -29.29
CA ALA A 327 -40.37 -15.04 -28.75
C ALA A 327 -41.82 -15.04 -29.32
N LYS A 328 -42.38 -13.88 -29.69
CA LYS A 328 -43.74 -13.76 -30.26
C LYS A 328 -44.03 -14.65 -31.48
N PRO A 329 -43.17 -14.76 -32.52
CA PRO A 329 -43.43 -15.65 -33.66
C PRO A 329 -43.37 -17.14 -33.30
N ILE A 330 -42.64 -17.53 -32.24
CA ILE A 330 -42.54 -18.92 -31.79
C ILE A 330 -43.87 -19.35 -31.14
N GLY A 331 -44.42 -18.54 -30.24
CA GLY A 331 -45.72 -18.80 -29.61
C GLY A 331 -46.90 -18.80 -30.61
N LYS A 332 -46.80 -18.06 -31.72
CA LYS A 332 -47.82 -18.08 -32.79
C LYS A 332 -47.74 -19.33 -33.67
N LYS A 333 -46.53 -19.89 -33.89
CA LYS A 333 -46.38 -21.18 -34.59
C LYS A 333 -46.85 -22.36 -33.75
N ALA A 334 -46.62 -22.35 -32.43
CA ALA A 334 -47.10 -23.41 -31.54
C ALA A 334 -48.64 -23.57 -31.60
N LYS A 335 -49.39 -22.45 -31.55
CA LYS A 335 -50.86 -22.45 -31.66
C LYS A 335 -51.45 -22.78 -33.04
N LEU A 336 -50.61 -23.00 -34.06
CA LEU A 336 -51.02 -23.46 -35.40
C LEU A 336 -50.69 -24.94 -35.65
N VAL A 337 -50.17 -25.64 -34.63
CA VAL A 337 -49.87 -27.09 -34.67
C VAL A 337 -50.80 -27.88 -33.74
N GLU A 338 -51.61 -27.20 -32.92
CA GLU A 338 -52.63 -27.77 -32.02
C GLU A 338 -54.08 -27.40 -32.44
N ALA A 339 -54.31 -27.12 -33.73
CA ALA A 339 -55.62 -26.74 -34.30
C ALA A 339 -55.95 -27.59 -35.53
#